data_AF-V9FR59-F1
#
_entry.id   AF-V9FR59-F1
#
_cell.length_a   1.000
_cell.length_b   1.000
_cell.length_c   1.000
_cell.angle_alpha   90.00
_cell.angle_beta   90.00
_cell.angle_gamma   90.00
#
_symmetry.space_group_name_H-M   'P 1'
#
loop_
_entity.id
_entity.type
_entity.pdbx_description
1 polymer ?
#
loop_
_entity_poly.entity_id
_entity_poly.type
_entity_poly.pdbx_seq_one_letter_code
_entity_poly.pdbx_strand_id
1 'polypeptide(L)'
;MAKCLDHFKRANEHWRLVCIVVVDKDLCEVDVIRRKLPEARVLLCHFHVIKWLHEIVRCGKYGSYALDVADQLKHLITNMTYARTEGDYKANRDEFKAVACRDGVSTLWEFFVENWDSCAD
;
A
#
# COMPACT_ATOMS: atom_id res chain seq x y z
N MET A 1 -19.38 4.15 1.39
CA MET A 1 -18.49 5.33 1.39
C MET A 1 -19.15 6.66 1.03
N ALA A 2 -19.74 6.86 -0.17
CA ALA A 2 -20.19 8.20 -0.62
C ALA A 2 -21.19 8.92 0.32
N LYS A 3 -22.21 8.21 0.82
CA LYS A 3 -23.19 8.76 1.79
C LYS A 3 -22.51 9.20 3.10
N CYS A 4 -21.48 8.48 3.54
CA CYS A 4 -20.73 8.82 4.75
C CYS A 4 -19.95 10.13 4.57
N LEU A 5 -19.31 10.32 3.41
CA LEU A 5 -18.62 11.57 3.09
C LEU A 5 -19.59 12.75 2.95
N ASP A 6 -20.78 12.52 2.38
CA ASP A 6 -21.81 13.56 2.31
C ASP A 6 -22.30 13.96 3.71
N HIS A 7 -22.45 12.99 4.61
CA HIS A 7 -22.74 13.29 6.01
C HIS A 7 -21.60 14.02 6.70
N PHE A 8 -20.34 13.58 6.53
CA PHE A 8 -19.16 14.24 7.08
C PHE A 8 -19.10 15.72 6.68
N LYS A 9 -19.31 16.03 5.40
CA LYS A 9 -19.34 17.42 4.91
C LYS A 9 -20.45 18.26 5.51
N ARG A 10 -21.63 17.67 5.72
CA ARG A 10 -22.77 18.36 6.36
C ARG A 10 -22.52 18.62 7.84
N ALA A 11 -21.85 17.70 8.52
CA ALA A 11 -21.55 17.80 9.95
C ALA A 11 -20.32 18.66 10.27
N ASN A 12 -19.46 18.96 9.28
CA ASN A 12 -18.20 19.65 9.49
C ASN A 12 -18.06 20.83 8.53
N GLU A 13 -18.32 22.05 9.00
CA GLU A 13 -18.25 23.27 8.16
C GLU A 13 -16.88 23.49 7.53
N HIS A 14 -15.82 23.07 8.23
CA HIS A 14 -14.43 23.20 7.81
C HIS A 14 -13.91 22.00 6.99
N TRP A 15 -14.78 21.14 6.45
CA TRP A 15 -14.36 19.94 5.69
C TRP A 15 -13.40 20.27 4.52
N ARG A 16 -13.43 21.49 4.00
CA ARG A 16 -12.52 21.99 2.95
C ARG A 16 -11.08 22.17 3.42
N LEU A 17 -10.83 22.21 4.73
CA LEU A 17 -9.49 22.27 5.33
C LEU A 17 -8.84 20.89 5.46
N VAL A 18 -9.53 19.81 5.07
CA VAL A 18 -8.96 18.46 5.07
C VAL A 18 -7.88 18.40 3.98
N CYS A 19 -6.62 18.35 4.40
CA CYS A 19 -5.49 18.26 3.47
C CYS A 19 -5.07 16.82 3.16
N ILE A 20 -5.26 15.89 4.11
CA ILE A 20 -4.82 14.49 3.99
C ILE A 20 -5.94 13.57 4.46
N VAL A 21 -6.20 12.53 3.68
CA VAL A 21 -7.08 11.42 4.08
C VAL A 21 -6.27 10.14 4.02
N VAL A 22 -6.13 9.47 5.17
CA VAL A 22 -5.48 8.16 5.25
C VAL A 22 -6.54 7.08 5.18
N VAL A 23 -6.43 6.17 4.22
CA VAL A 23 -7.47 5.18 3.90
C VAL A 23 -6.92 3.76 3.93
N ASP A 24 -7.81 2.79 4.08
CA ASP A 24 -7.47 1.40 3.79
C ASP A 24 -7.27 1.20 2.27
N LYS A 25 -6.73 0.04 1.89
CA LYS A 25 -6.40 -0.39 0.52
C LYS A 25 -7.57 -0.34 -0.48
N ASP A 26 -8.82 -0.25 -0.03
CA ASP A 26 -9.98 -0.37 -0.92
C ASP A 26 -9.99 0.71 -2.02
N LEU A 27 -9.61 0.30 -3.24
CA LEU A 27 -9.50 1.18 -4.40
C LEU A 27 -10.84 1.82 -4.77
N CYS A 28 -11.97 1.14 -4.51
CA CYS A 28 -13.29 1.73 -4.72
C CYS A 28 -13.56 2.87 -3.74
N GLU A 29 -13.08 2.76 -2.50
CA GLU A 29 -13.19 3.84 -1.51
C GLU A 29 -12.27 5.00 -1.85
N VAL A 30 -11.04 4.73 -2.28
CA VAL A 30 -10.06 5.74 -2.73
C VAL A 30 -10.67 6.62 -3.83
N ASP A 31 -11.29 6.02 -4.85
CA ASP A 31 -11.89 6.77 -5.97
C ASP A 31 -13.09 7.62 -5.55
N VAL A 32 -13.87 7.16 -4.57
CA VAL A 32 -14.98 7.95 -4.02
C VAL A 32 -14.44 9.13 -3.21
N ILE A 33 -13.38 8.92 -2.43
CA ILE A 33 -12.75 9.97 -1.62
C ILE A 33 -12.11 11.02 -2.51
N ARG A 34 -11.33 10.63 -3.53
CA ARG A 34 -10.73 11.55 -4.51
C ARG A 34 -11.78 12.44 -5.20
N ARG A 35 -12.94 11.87 -5.55
CA ARG A 35 -14.04 12.65 -6.16
C ARG A 35 -14.73 13.59 -5.17
N LYS A 36 -14.87 13.20 -3.90
CA LYS A 36 -15.59 13.98 -2.90
C LYS A 36 -14.68 15.00 -2.20
N LEU A 37 -13.39 14.74 -2.06
CA LEU A 37 -12.40 15.61 -1.41
C LEU A 37 -11.22 15.84 -2.37
N PRO A 38 -11.45 16.51 -3.52
CA PRO A 38 -10.44 16.62 -4.58
C PRO A 38 -9.19 17.40 -4.16
N GLU A 39 -9.31 18.29 -3.18
CA GLU A 39 -8.18 19.07 -2.65
C GLU A 39 -7.35 18.28 -1.63
N ALA A 40 -7.87 17.16 -1.13
CA ALA A 40 -7.16 16.35 -0.14
C ALA A 40 -6.25 15.32 -0.82
N ARG A 41 -5.02 15.19 -0.34
CA ARG A 41 -4.13 14.08 -0.71
C ARG A 41 -4.63 12.81 -0.04
N VAL A 42 -4.88 11.77 -0.83
CA VAL A 42 -5.34 10.46 -0.33
C VAL A 42 -4.14 9.54 -0.22
N LEU A 43 -3.83 9.10 0.99
CA LEU A 43 -2.69 8.24 1.31
C LEU A 43 -3.19 6.87 1.79
N LEU A 44 -2.46 5.81 1.42
CA LEU A 44 -2.71 4.49 1.98
C LEU A 44 -2.18 4.42 3.42
N CYS A 45 -2.94 3.75 4.29
CA CYS A 45 -2.52 3.50 5.65
C CYS A 45 -1.38 2.48 5.69
N HIS A 46 -0.23 2.88 6.24
CA HIS A 46 0.93 1.98 6.41
C HIS A 46 0.58 0.69 7.14
N PHE A 47 -0.22 0.77 8.21
CA PHE A 47 -0.62 -0.40 9.00
C PHE A 47 -1.34 -1.43 8.13
N HIS A 48 -2.32 -0.99 7.34
CA HIS A 48 -3.09 -1.88 6.48
C HIS A 48 -2.25 -2.42 5.32
N VAL A 49 -1.39 -1.60 4.72
CA VAL A 49 -0.46 -2.02 3.66
C VAL A 49 0.46 -3.14 4.15
N ILE A 50 1.16 -2.91 5.27
CA ILE A 50 2.09 -3.89 5.84
C ILE A 50 1.35 -5.17 6.20
N LYS A 51 0.25 -5.06 6.96
CA LYS A 51 -0.56 -6.21 7.37
C LYS A 51 -1.00 -7.06 6.18
N TRP A 52 -1.47 -6.41 5.12
CA TRP A 52 -2.02 -7.10 3.96
C TRP A 52 -0.92 -7.75 3.09
N LEU A 53 0.20 -7.05 2.84
CA LEU A 53 1.34 -7.63 2.11
C LEU A 53 2.00 -8.78 2.88
N HIS A 54 2.10 -8.69 4.20
CA HIS A 54 2.58 -9.79 5.04
C HIS A 54 1.67 -11.02 4.95
N GLU A 55 0.36 -10.81 4.93
CA GLU A 55 -0.62 -11.89 4.80
C GLU A 55 -0.52 -12.61 3.46
N ILE A 56 -0.30 -11.85 2.36
CA ILE A 56 -0.05 -12.45 1.04
C ILE A 56 1.15 -13.38 1.09
N VAL A 57 2.28 -12.88 1.60
CA VAL A 57 3.53 -13.65 1.64
C VAL A 57 3.33 -14.92 2.47
N ARG A 58 2.57 -14.83 3.56
CA ARG A 58 2.24 -15.97 4.44
C ARG A 58 1.34 -17.00 3.77
N CYS A 59 0.31 -16.58 3.05
CA CYS A 59 -0.68 -17.51 2.47
C CYS A 59 -0.22 -18.15 1.16
N GLY A 60 0.89 -17.67 0.56
CA GLY A 60 1.46 -18.23 -0.67
C GLY A 60 0.64 -17.95 -1.94
N LYS A 61 -0.33 -17.03 -1.88
CA LYS A 61 -1.27 -16.77 -2.99
C LYS A 61 -0.57 -16.39 -4.30
N TYR A 62 0.57 -15.70 -4.23
CA TYR A 62 1.36 -15.27 -5.38
C TYR A 62 2.78 -15.84 -5.33
N GLY A 63 2.87 -17.13 -4.99
CA GLY A 63 4.14 -17.84 -4.85
C GLY A 63 4.36 -18.31 -3.41
N SER A 64 4.91 -19.51 -3.28
CA SER A 64 5.26 -20.11 -2.00
C SER A 64 6.76 -19.93 -1.76
N TYR A 65 7.12 -19.42 -0.59
CA TYR A 65 8.49 -19.16 -0.20
C TYR A 65 8.84 -20.00 1.03
N ALA A 66 10.10 -20.40 1.15
CA ALA A 66 10.62 -20.96 2.41
C ALA A 66 10.46 -19.93 3.54
N LEU A 67 10.36 -20.40 4.79
CA LEU A 67 10.01 -19.54 5.92
C LEU A 67 10.98 -18.36 6.12
N ASP A 68 12.28 -18.62 5.98
CA ASP A 68 13.34 -17.62 6.03
C ASP A 68 13.20 -16.56 4.92
N VAL A 69 12.88 -17.00 3.71
CA VAL A 69 12.65 -16.13 2.56
C VAL A 69 11.38 -15.29 2.74
N ALA A 70 10.32 -15.91 3.25
CA ALA A 70 9.07 -15.22 3.56
C ALA A 70 9.27 -14.14 4.63
N ASP A 71 10.10 -14.40 5.65
CA ASP A 71 10.42 -13.41 6.68
C ASP A 71 11.30 -12.29 6.13
N GLN A 72 12.27 -12.59 5.25
CA GLN A 72 13.03 -11.55 4.53
C GLN A 72 12.11 -10.64 3.70
N LEU A 73 11.16 -11.20 2.96
CA LEU A 73 10.18 -10.42 2.19
C LEU A 73 9.35 -9.50 3.09
N LYS A 74 8.88 -9.98 4.25
CA LYS A 74 8.14 -9.16 5.23
C LYS A 74 8.98 -8.02 5.79
N HIS A 75 10.26 -8.26 6.06
CA HIS A 75 11.18 -7.21 6.50
C HIS A 75 11.37 -6.14 5.42
N LEU A 76 11.58 -6.54 4.17
CA LEU A 76 11.71 -5.62 3.04
C LEU A 76 10.44 -4.78 2.82
N ILE A 77 9.25 -5.39 2.92
CA ILE A 77 7.96 -4.67 2.88
C ILE A 77 7.90 -3.59 3.97
N THR A 78 8.32 -3.94 5.19
CA THR A 78 8.30 -3.02 6.33
C THR A 78 9.29 -1.87 6.10
N ASN A 79 10.51 -2.18 5.66
CA ASN A 79 11.54 -1.19 5.39
C ASN A 79 11.16 -0.24 4.26
N MET A 80 10.58 -0.74 3.17
CA MET A 80 10.04 0.10 2.09
C MET A 80 8.97 1.06 2.64
N THR A 81 8.04 0.56 3.45
CA THR A 81 6.93 1.38 3.99
C THR A 81 7.42 2.48 4.96
N TYR A 82 8.52 2.24 5.66
CA TYR A 82 9.12 3.20 6.59
C TYR A 82 10.34 3.93 6.02
N ALA A 83 10.62 3.78 4.73
CA ALA A 83 11.72 4.46 4.07
C ALA A 83 11.57 5.99 4.23
N ARG A 84 12.66 6.65 4.62
CA ARG A 84 12.68 8.11 4.81
C ARG A 84 13.15 8.86 3.57
N THR A 85 13.76 8.13 2.63
CA THR A 85 14.26 8.67 1.38
C THR A 85 13.83 7.77 0.23
N GLU A 86 13.70 8.36 -0.95
CA GLU A 86 13.45 7.61 -2.18
C GLU A 86 14.58 6.62 -2.48
N GLY A 87 15.81 6.94 -2.08
CA GLY A 87 16.97 6.04 -2.20
C GLY A 87 16.81 4.78 -1.35
N ASP A 88 16.42 4.94 -0.07
CA ASP A 88 16.17 3.80 0.83
C ASP A 88 15.00 2.95 0.31
N TYR A 89 13.95 3.59 -0.19
CA TYR A 89 12.82 2.89 -0.79
C TYR A 89 13.27 2.04 -1.99
N LYS A 90 13.99 2.63 -2.94
CA LYS A 90 14.49 1.96 -4.15
C LYS A 90 15.41 0.78 -3.80
N ALA A 91 16.32 0.97 -2.85
CA ALA A 91 17.22 -0.10 -2.41
C ALA A 91 16.45 -1.31 -1.87
N ASN A 92 15.49 -1.09 -0.95
CA ASN A 92 14.66 -2.19 -0.41
C ASN A 92 13.73 -2.79 -1.47
N ARG A 93 13.23 -1.99 -2.41
CA ARG A 93 12.39 -2.44 -3.53
C ARG A 93 13.15 -3.35 -4.50
N ASP A 94 14.38 -2.98 -4.84
CA ASP A 94 15.20 -3.78 -5.75
C ASP A 94 15.61 -5.10 -5.10
N GLU A 95 15.89 -5.11 -3.79
CA GLU A 95 16.10 -6.34 -3.03
C GLU A 95 14.81 -7.18 -2.95
N PHE A 96 13.66 -6.55 -2.68
CA PHE A 96 12.36 -7.23 -2.67
C PHE A 96 12.08 -7.90 -4.02
N LYS A 97 12.36 -7.22 -5.13
CA LYS A 97 12.26 -7.80 -6.47
C LYS A 97 13.15 -9.02 -6.63
N ALA A 98 14.42 -8.93 -6.24
CA ALA A 98 15.37 -10.04 -6.38
C ALA A 98 14.92 -11.28 -5.58
N VAL A 99 14.42 -11.08 -4.36
CA VAL A 99 13.95 -12.17 -3.48
C VAL A 99 12.61 -12.73 -3.96
N ALA A 100 11.65 -11.87 -4.32
CA ALA A 100 10.33 -12.27 -4.80
C ALA A 100 10.44 -13.04 -6.12
N CYS A 101 11.34 -12.64 -7.00
CA CYS A 101 11.57 -13.27 -8.31
C CYS A 101 12.47 -14.50 -8.30
N ARG A 102 12.87 -15.01 -7.12
CA ARG A 102 13.74 -16.19 -7.05
C ARG A 102 13.07 -17.41 -7.69
N ASP A 103 13.90 -18.32 -8.19
CA ASP A 103 13.45 -19.59 -8.76
C ASP A 103 12.43 -19.44 -9.91
N GLY A 104 12.38 -18.26 -10.54
CA GLY A 104 11.52 -17.94 -11.67
C GLY A 104 10.09 -17.51 -11.33
N VAL A 105 9.75 -17.31 -10.04
CA VAL A 105 8.41 -16.92 -9.60
C VAL A 105 8.24 -15.40 -9.64
N SER A 106 7.49 -14.82 -10.58
CA SER A 106 7.34 -13.34 -10.66
C SER A 106 6.01 -12.79 -10.14
N THR A 107 5.05 -13.64 -9.78
CA THR A 107 3.66 -13.22 -9.55
C THR A 107 3.49 -12.27 -8.36
N LEU A 108 4.24 -12.45 -7.27
CA LEU A 108 4.24 -11.51 -6.15
C LEU A 108 4.76 -10.13 -6.56
N TRP A 109 5.84 -10.10 -7.34
CA TRP A 109 6.45 -8.87 -7.82
C TRP A 109 5.52 -8.11 -8.77
N GLU A 110 4.94 -8.80 -9.75
CA GLU A 110 4.01 -8.21 -10.72
C GLU A 110 2.81 -7.59 -10.01
N PHE A 111 2.22 -8.34 -9.08
CA PHE A 111 1.11 -7.88 -8.26
C PHE A 111 1.49 -6.64 -7.42
N PHE A 112 2.67 -6.65 -6.79
CA PHE A 112 3.18 -5.53 -6.00
C PHE A 112 3.37 -4.27 -6.86
N VAL A 113 3.94 -4.41 -8.06
CA VAL A 113 4.17 -3.26 -8.95
C VAL A 113 2.85 -2.63 -9.39
N GLU A 114 1.92 -3.46 -9.86
CA GLU A 114 0.64 -2.98 -10.40
C GLU A 114 -0.17 -2.22 -9.35
N ASN A 115 -0.16 -2.71 -8.11
CA ASN A 115 -1.14 -2.26 -7.13
C ASN A 115 -0.56 -1.51 -5.92
N TRP A 116 0.77 -1.55 -5.69
CA TRP A 116 1.44 -0.89 -4.55
C TRP A 116 2.50 0.11 -4.98
N ASP A 117 3.46 -0.32 -5.81
CA ASP A 117 4.56 0.53 -6.29
C ASP A 117 4.05 1.74 -7.09
N SER A 118 2.99 1.53 -7.87
CA SER A 118 2.30 2.57 -8.64
C SER A 118 1.64 3.66 -7.79
N CYS A 119 1.46 3.39 -6.49
CA CYS A 119 0.84 4.28 -5.52
C CYS A 119 1.85 4.86 -4.51
N ALA A 120 3.14 4.55 -4.67
CA ALA A 120 4.19 5.15 -3.86
C ALA A 120 4.31 6.64 -4.21
N ASP A 121 4.51 7.46 -3.18
CA ASP A 121 4.24 8.89 -3.17
C ASP A 121 5.44 9.68 -2.60
#